data_AF-A0A5J9SKS5-F1
#
_entry.id   AF-A0A5J9SKS5-F1
#
_cell.length_a   1.000
_cell.length_b   1.000
_cell.length_c   1.000
_cell.angle_alpha   90.00
_cell.angle_beta   90.00
_cell.angle_gamma   90.00
#
_symmetry.space_group_name_H-M   'P 1'
#
loop_
_entity.id
_entity.type
_entity.pdbx_description
1 polymer ?
#
loop_
_entity_poly.entity_id
_entity_poly.type
_entity_poly.pdbx_seq_one_letter_code
_entity_poly.pdbx_strand_id
1 'polypeptide(L)'
;MAASMMKRASSSVVPLPLSMDDSVLMIPVSADKLAAKKEKKAAEIPLWVEEVSKWAPFKKNKLQLPLLTVQWVLAWVFFTFFDAAAAMCILFAIAAATCSPCQSCWISQSPVLTPAQDVEMRSFAEGFLWSTVLQAATATAGLLLPRRRASSRWWLALVAVVSAAVAHYMHTRSVLVNIAADPENIFFAIVAGGGAFVFVAGDLFSILSLLIGGTE
;
A
#
# COMPACT_ATOMS: atom_id res chain seq x y z
N MET A 1 -35.98 -30.54 -28.43
CA MET A 1 -35.53 -31.71 -27.63
C MET A 1 -34.22 -32.21 -28.20
N ALA A 2 -33.08 -31.83 -27.60
CA ALA A 2 -31.78 -32.46 -27.80
C ALA A 2 -30.92 -32.13 -26.58
N ALA A 3 -30.80 -33.09 -25.66
CA ALA A 3 -30.03 -32.97 -24.43
C ALA A 3 -28.55 -33.29 -24.72
N SER A 4 -27.68 -32.30 -24.59
CA SER A 4 -26.22 -32.48 -24.70
C SER A 4 -25.65 -32.87 -23.33
N MET A 5 -25.34 -34.16 -23.18
CA MET A 5 -24.61 -34.73 -22.04
C MET A 5 -23.16 -34.25 -22.04
N MET A 6 -22.79 -33.40 -21.07
CA MET A 6 -21.41 -33.04 -20.80
C MET A 6 -20.84 -33.97 -19.72
N LYS A 7 -19.91 -34.85 -20.12
CA LYS A 7 -19.14 -35.73 -19.23
C LYS A 7 -18.23 -34.89 -18.31
N ARG A 8 -18.46 -34.96 -16.99
CA ARG A 8 -17.49 -34.53 -15.96
C ARG A 8 -16.32 -35.51 -15.92
N ALA A 9 -15.12 -35.03 -16.19
CA ALA A 9 -13.88 -35.74 -15.87
C ALA A 9 -13.53 -35.46 -14.40
N SER A 10 -13.49 -36.50 -13.56
CA SER A 10 -13.00 -36.43 -12.19
C SER A 10 -11.48 -36.52 -12.18
N SER A 11 -10.77 -35.45 -11.81
CA SER A 11 -9.33 -35.57 -11.51
C SER A 11 -9.16 -36.21 -10.14
N SER A 12 -8.54 -37.40 -10.11
CA SER A 12 -8.15 -38.06 -8.87
C SER A 12 -7.04 -37.27 -8.18
N VAL A 13 -7.32 -36.81 -6.97
CA VAL A 13 -6.32 -36.27 -6.04
C VAL A 13 -5.43 -37.43 -5.59
N VAL A 14 -4.15 -37.37 -5.95
CA VAL A 14 -3.11 -38.28 -5.42
C VAL A 14 -2.59 -37.67 -4.11
N PRO A 15 -2.76 -38.33 -2.95
CA PRO A 15 -2.15 -37.86 -1.72
C PRO A 15 -0.65 -38.20 -1.70
N LEU A 16 0.17 -37.17 -1.49
CA LEU A 16 1.60 -37.30 -1.22
C LEU A 16 1.81 -37.94 0.17
N PRO A 17 2.65 -38.97 0.32
CA PRO A 17 3.00 -39.52 1.61
C PRO A 17 3.94 -38.58 2.38
N LEU A 18 3.48 -38.13 3.54
CA LEU A 18 4.27 -37.49 4.59
C LEU A 18 5.16 -38.54 5.25
N SER A 19 6.44 -38.57 4.87
CA SER A 19 7.49 -39.33 5.56
C SER A 19 8.02 -38.48 6.71
N MET A 20 7.61 -38.81 7.93
CA MET A 20 8.22 -38.32 9.17
C MET A 20 9.37 -39.26 9.55
N ASP A 21 10.60 -38.86 9.23
CA ASP A 21 11.78 -39.46 9.84
C ASP A 21 12.19 -38.65 11.07
N ASP A 22 11.71 -39.12 12.22
CA ASP A 22 12.17 -38.73 13.54
C ASP A 22 13.57 -39.29 13.79
N SER A 23 14.60 -38.50 13.47
CA SER A 23 15.96 -38.72 13.96
C SER A 23 16.31 -37.65 14.98
N VAL A 24 15.83 -37.86 16.21
CA VAL A 24 16.22 -37.12 17.41
C VAL A 24 17.66 -37.48 17.75
N LEU A 25 18.61 -36.73 17.18
CA LEU A 25 19.99 -36.73 17.65
C LEU A 25 20.09 -35.81 18.87
N MET A 26 19.94 -36.39 20.06
CA MET A 26 20.26 -35.75 21.34
C MET A 26 21.77 -35.41 21.38
N ILE A 27 22.11 -34.17 21.04
CA ILE A 27 23.42 -33.59 21.31
C ILE A 27 23.34 -32.91 22.69
N PRO A 28 24.18 -33.26 23.67
CA PRO A 28 24.28 -32.50 24.91
C PRO A 28 24.97 -31.16 24.59
N VAL A 29 24.19 -30.10 24.38
CA VAL A 29 24.73 -28.74 24.28
C VAL A 29 25.05 -28.27 25.70
N SER A 30 26.32 -28.38 26.03
CA SER A 30 26.96 -27.83 27.22
C SER A 30 26.59 -26.35 27.41
N ALA A 31 26.01 -26.03 28.57
CA ALA A 31 25.47 -24.71 28.93
C ALA A 31 26.53 -23.66 29.31
N ASP A 32 27.79 -23.81 28.90
CA ASP A 32 28.92 -23.01 29.43
C ASP A 32 29.60 -22.05 28.44
N LYS A 33 29.02 -21.78 27.25
CA LYS A 33 29.68 -20.90 26.26
C LYS A 33 28.80 -19.80 25.64
N LEU A 34 27.75 -19.35 26.32
CA LEU A 34 26.88 -18.26 25.82
C LEU A 34 26.98 -16.93 26.58
N ALA A 35 27.97 -16.79 27.49
CA ALA A 35 28.23 -15.53 28.18
C ALA A 35 29.31 -14.65 27.52
N ALA A 36 30.15 -15.19 26.63
CA ALA A 36 31.29 -14.44 26.06
C ALA A 36 31.10 -13.96 24.60
N LYS A 37 29.94 -14.21 23.99
CA LYS A 37 29.65 -13.82 22.59
C LYS A 37 28.48 -12.84 22.47
N LYS A 38 28.26 -12.01 23.50
CA LYS A 38 27.21 -10.96 23.51
C LYS A 38 27.75 -9.53 23.41
N GLU A 39 29.06 -9.36 23.31
CA GLU A 39 29.71 -8.03 23.37
C GLU A 39 30.46 -7.60 22.08
N LYS A 40 30.32 -8.35 20.97
CA LYS A 40 30.98 -8.01 19.68
C LYS A 40 30.05 -7.97 18.47
N LYS A 41 28.76 -7.67 18.68
CA LYS A 41 27.80 -7.49 17.57
C LYS A 41 26.97 -6.21 17.68
N ALA A 42 27.49 -5.20 18.38
CA ALA A 42 26.89 -3.88 18.54
C ALA A 42 27.66 -2.76 17.81
N ALA A 43 28.69 -3.11 17.02
CA ALA A 43 29.61 -2.12 16.42
C ALA A 43 29.78 -2.28 14.90
N GLU A 44 28.74 -2.73 14.20
CA GLU A 44 28.63 -2.55 12.74
C GLU A 44 27.31 -1.84 12.46
N ILE A 45 27.24 -0.59 12.91
CA ILE A 45 26.39 0.38 12.24
C ILE A 45 27.01 0.55 10.85
N PRO A 46 26.27 0.35 9.74
CA PRO A 46 26.84 0.40 8.40
C PRO A 46 27.47 1.78 8.18
N LEU A 47 28.78 1.76 7.90
CA LEU A 47 29.66 2.91 7.64
C LEU A 47 29.08 3.89 6.58
N TRP A 48 28.18 3.38 5.74
CA TRP A 48 27.39 4.14 4.78
C TRP A 48 26.50 5.24 5.40
N VAL A 49 26.03 5.10 6.65
CA VAL A 49 25.20 6.12 7.30
C VAL A 49 26.02 7.37 7.63
N GLU A 50 27.27 7.21 8.05
CA GLU A 50 28.17 8.34 8.30
C GLU A 50 28.63 8.99 7.00
N GLU A 51 28.89 8.20 5.96
CA GLU A 51 29.36 8.72 4.68
C GLU A 51 28.27 9.53 3.96
N VAL A 52 27.02 9.07 3.98
CA VAL A 52 25.85 9.84 3.48
C VAL A 52 25.62 11.12 4.31
N SER A 53 25.91 11.10 5.61
CA SER A 53 25.77 12.29 6.47
C SER A 53 26.78 13.41 6.15
N LYS A 54 27.97 13.06 5.63
CA LYS A 54 29.00 14.03 5.26
C LYS A 54 28.64 14.86 4.02
N TRP A 55 27.86 14.30 3.10
CA TRP A 55 27.46 14.97 1.86
C TRP A 55 26.26 15.91 2.03
N ALA A 56 25.57 15.86 3.16
CA ALA A 56 24.45 16.73 3.46
C ALA A 56 24.77 17.59 4.69
N PRO A 57 25.36 18.78 4.54
CA PRO A 57 25.46 19.75 5.61
C PRO A 57 24.06 20.32 5.87
N PHE A 58 23.19 19.50 6.48
CA PHE A 58 21.95 19.97 7.07
C PHE A 58 22.34 20.84 8.25
N LYS A 59 22.53 22.13 7.98
CA LYS A 59 22.51 23.18 8.98
C LYS A 59 21.29 22.89 9.84
N LYS A 60 21.50 22.57 11.13
CA LYS A 60 20.45 22.37 12.15
C LYS A 60 19.71 23.67 12.45
N ASN A 61 19.38 24.44 11.43
CA ASN A 61 18.23 25.30 11.50
C ASN A 61 17.11 24.32 11.81
N LYS A 62 16.56 24.40 13.02
CA LYS A 62 15.31 23.71 13.34
C LYS A 62 14.36 24.13 12.24
N LEU A 63 14.20 23.30 11.20
CA LEU A 63 13.07 23.39 10.32
C LEU A 63 11.92 23.15 11.28
N GLN A 64 11.38 24.23 11.83
CA GLN A 64 10.03 24.28 12.32
C GLN A 64 9.19 24.16 11.06
N LEU A 65 9.24 22.97 10.43
CA LEU A 65 8.17 22.53 9.57
C LEU A 65 6.94 22.75 10.44
N PRO A 66 5.96 23.54 9.97
CA PRO A 66 4.73 23.71 10.71
C PRO A 66 4.25 22.30 10.99
N LEU A 67 4.35 21.90 12.25
CA LEU A 67 3.95 20.59 12.70
C LEU A 67 2.47 20.57 12.34
N LEU A 68 2.13 19.88 11.24
CA LEU A 68 0.77 19.92 10.73
C LEU A 68 -0.10 19.52 11.91
N THR A 69 -1.02 20.41 12.26
CA THR A 69 -1.86 20.19 13.42
C THR A 69 -2.51 18.82 13.24
N VAL A 70 -2.73 18.10 14.33
CA VAL A 70 -3.41 16.78 14.28
C VAL A 70 -4.71 16.89 13.47
N GLN A 71 -5.38 18.06 13.53
CA GLN A 71 -6.52 18.42 12.70
C GLN A 71 -6.28 18.29 11.19
N TRP A 72 -5.12 18.71 10.68
CA TRP A 72 -4.81 18.65 9.25
C TRP A 72 -4.52 17.23 8.77
N VAL A 73 -3.80 16.44 9.57
CA VAL A 73 -3.60 15.02 9.28
C VAL A 73 -4.93 14.28 9.29
N LEU A 74 -5.79 14.59 10.27
CA LEU A 74 -7.11 13.99 10.37
C LEU A 74 -8.02 14.42 9.20
N ALA A 75 -7.98 15.70 8.80
CA ALA A 75 -8.69 16.21 7.64
C ALA A 75 -8.22 15.51 6.35
N TRP A 76 -6.91 15.30 6.19
CA TRP A 76 -6.35 14.54 5.07
C TRP A 76 -6.85 13.10 5.06
N VAL A 77 -6.82 12.40 6.20
CA VAL A 77 -7.34 11.04 6.32
C VAL A 77 -8.83 11.01 5.95
N PHE A 78 -9.65 11.92 6.46
CA PHE A 78 -11.08 11.99 6.09
C PHE A 78 -11.28 12.29 4.61
N PHE A 79 -10.48 13.18 4.03
CA PHE A 79 -10.52 13.50 2.62
C PHE A 79 -10.20 12.26 1.77
N THR A 80 -9.13 11.51 2.09
CA THR A 80 -8.79 10.26 1.39
C THR A 80 -9.87 9.20 1.51
N PHE A 81 -10.52 9.07 2.68
CA PHE A 81 -11.66 8.18 2.86
C PHE A 81 -12.86 8.59 2.01
N PHE A 82 -13.20 9.88 1.98
CA PHE A 82 -14.32 10.39 1.18
C PHE A 82 -14.06 10.25 -0.31
N ASP A 83 -12.84 10.50 -0.75
CA ASP A 83 -12.44 10.34 -2.15
C ASP A 83 -12.51 8.86 -2.59
N ALA A 84 -11.96 7.94 -1.79
CA ALA A 84 -12.08 6.50 -2.05
C ALA A 84 -13.54 6.02 -2.08
N ALA A 85 -14.37 6.51 -1.15
CA ALA A 85 -15.79 6.19 -1.12
C ALA A 85 -16.52 6.76 -2.35
N ALA A 86 -16.22 8.00 -2.75
CA ALA A 86 -16.78 8.62 -3.94
C ALA A 86 -16.38 7.85 -5.20
N ALA A 87 -15.11 7.46 -5.33
CA ALA A 87 -14.63 6.63 -6.42
C ALA A 87 -15.38 5.29 -6.50
N MET A 88 -15.61 4.63 -5.36
CA MET A 88 -16.41 3.40 -5.30
C MET A 88 -17.87 3.61 -5.69
N CYS A 89 -18.50 4.69 -5.23
CA CYS A 89 -19.86 5.06 -5.60
C CYS A 89 -19.98 5.33 -7.10
N ILE A 90 -19.01 6.04 -7.69
CA ILE A 90 -18.95 6.32 -9.12
C ILE A 90 -18.76 5.01 -9.89
N LEU A 91 -17.83 4.15 -9.48
CA LEU A 91 -17.59 2.86 -10.13
C LEU A 91 -18.85 1.98 -10.10
N PHE A 92 -19.54 1.94 -8.96
CA PHE A 92 -20.80 1.22 -8.80
C PHE A 92 -21.91 1.82 -9.68
N ALA A 93 -22.02 3.15 -9.73
CA ALA A 93 -22.98 3.83 -10.58
C ALA A 93 -22.71 3.58 -12.07
N ILE A 94 -21.44 3.55 -12.49
CA ILE A 94 -21.04 3.19 -13.85
C ILE A 94 -21.41 1.74 -14.14
N ALA A 95 -21.11 0.80 -13.25
CA ALA A 95 -21.47 -0.60 -13.43
C ALA A 95 -23.00 -0.80 -13.56
N ALA A 96 -23.77 -0.11 -12.71
CA ALA A 96 -25.23 -0.10 -12.78
C ALA A 96 -25.74 0.56 -14.06
N ALA A 97 -25.10 1.66 -14.48
CA ALA A 97 -25.42 2.37 -15.72
C ALA A 97 -25.01 1.58 -16.95
N THR A 98 -23.95 0.77 -16.96
CA THR A 98 -23.60 -0.07 -18.12
C THR A 98 -24.64 -1.17 -18.39
N CYS A 99 -25.52 -1.47 -17.43
CA CYS A 99 -26.73 -2.26 -17.67
C CYS A 99 -27.84 -1.47 -18.40
N SER A 100 -27.67 -0.17 -18.63
CA SER A 100 -28.56 0.72 -19.39
C SER A 100 -27.76 1.58 -20.39
N PRO A 101 -27.88 1.37 -21.71
CA PRO A 101 -27.03 2.01 -22.71
C PRO A 101 -27.28 3.53 -22.81
N CYS A 102 -26.69 4.31 -21.91
CA CYS A 102 -26.65 5.78 -21.98
C CYS A 102 -25.38 6.21 -22.70
N GLN A 103 -25.45 6.26 -24.03
CA GLN A 103 -24.38 6.62 -24.94
C GLN A 103 -23.98 8.12 -24.90
N SER A 104 -24.60 8.94 -24.03
CA SER A 104 -24.46 10.41 -24.04
C SER A 104 -23.48 11.01 -23.02
N CYS A 105 -22.80 10.20 -22.19
CA CYS A 105 -21.79 10.73 -21.27
C CYS A 105 -20.46 11.00 -21.98
N TRP A 106 -20.41 12.11 -22.72
CA TRP A 106 -19.22 12.64 -23.41
C TRP A 106 -18.02 12.93 -22.48
N ILE A 107 -18.24 13.01 -21.17
CA ILE A 107 -17.21 13.38 -20.19
C ILE A 107 -16.31 12.18 -19.80
N SER A 108 -16.75 10.94 -20.05
CA SER A 108 -15.94 9.76 -19.74
C SER A 108 -16.33 8.60 -20.64
N GLN A 109 -15.79 8.58 -21.86
CA GLN A 109 -15.76 7.35 -22.63
C GLN A 109 -14.75 6.43 -21.95
N SER A 110 -15.24 5.35 -21.35
CA SER A 110 -14.35 4.33 -20.80
C SER A 110 -13.55 3.74 -21.96
N PRO A 111 -12.21 3.66 -21.86
CA PRO A 111 -11.42 3.03 -22.90
C PRO A 111 -11.88 1.57 -23.09
N VAL A 112 -11.87 1.10 -24.33
CA VAL A 112 -12.20 -0.29 -24.66
C VAL A 112 -11.03 -1.16 -24.25
N LEU A 113 -11.06 -1.66 -23.03
CA LEU A 113 -10.05 -2.56 -22.49
C LEU A 113 -10.20 -3.96 -23.08
N THR A 114 -9.08 -4.61 -23.40
CA THR A 114 -9.10 -6.05 -23.67
C THR A 114 -9.50 -6.82 -22.41
N PRO A 115 -10.06 -8.04 -22.50
CA PRO A 115 -10.43 -8.82 -21.32
C PRO A 115 -9.28 -9.04 -20.34
N ALA A 116 -8.04 -9.16 -20.82
CA ALA A 116 -6.86 -9.29 -19.97
C ALA A 116 -6.53 -7.99 -19.21
N GLN A 117 -6.62 -6.84 -19.89
CA GLN A 117 -6.39 -5.53 -19.27
C GLN A 117 -7.50 -5.16 -18.28
N ASP A 118 -8.75 -5.55 -18.52
CA ASP A 118 -9.86 -5.33 -17.58
C ASP A 118 -9.61 -6.06 -16.25
N VAL A 119 -9.22 -7.33 -16.32
CA VAL A 119 -8.88 -8.13 -15.13
C VAL A 119 -7.67 -7.54 -14.40
N GLU A 120 -6.62 -7.14 -15.13
CA GLU A 120 -5.43 -6.50 -14.54
C GLU A 120 -5.80 -5.17 -13.85
N MET A 121 -6.53 -4.29 -14.54
CA MET A 121 -7.00 -3.02 -14.01
C MET A 121 -7.84 -3.21 -12.74
N ARG A 122 -8.81 -4.14 -12.75
CA ARG A 122 -9.65 -4.42 -11.58
C ARG A 122 -8.82 -4.92 -10.40
N SER A 123 -7.86 -5.79 -10.64
CA SER A 123 -6.98 -6.32 -9.58
C SER A 123 -6.13 -5.21 -8.93
N PHE A 124 -5.62 -4.27 -9.73
CA PHE A 124 -4.86 -3.12 -9.21
C PHE A 124 -5.75 -2.11 -8.50
N ALA A 125 -6.95 -1.84 -9.01
CA ALA A 125 -7.91 -0.96 -8.36
C ALA A 125 -8.33 -1.51 -6.99
N GLU A 126 -8.61 -2.81 -6.91
CA GLU A 126 -8.91 -3.48 -5.64
C GLU A 126 -7.71 -3.46 -4.68
N GLY A 127 -6.51 -3.78 -5.16
CA GLY A 127 -5.28 -3.72 -4.36
C GLY A 127 -4.96 -2.33 -3.83
N PHE A 128 -5.21 -1.29 -4.64
CA PHE A 128 -5.10 0.11 -4.25
C PHE A 128 -6.04 0.42 -3.08
N LEU A 129 -7.33 0.08 -3.20
CA LEU A 129 -8.34 0.34 -2.17
C LEU A 129 -7.96 -0.31 -0.83
N TRP A 130 -7.59 -1.59 -0.85
CA TRP A 130 -7.19 -2.31 0.37
C TRP A 130 -5.95 -1.70 1.02
N SER A 131 -4.97 -1.29 0.21
CA SER A 131 -3.73 -0.68 0.69
C SER A 131 -3.98 0.70 1.31
N THR A 132 -4.82 1.53 0.68
CA THR A 132 -5.20 2.85 1.20
C THR A 132 -5.99 2.75 2.51
N VAL A 133 -6.89 1.77 2.63
CA VAL A 133 -7.61 1.50 3.89
C VAL A 133 -6.63 1.12 5.00
N LEU A 134 -5.69 0.21 4.72
CA LEU A 134 -4.69 -0.21 5.70
C LEU A 134 -3.77 0.95 6.12
N GLN A 135 -3.34 1.77 5.17
CA GLN A 135 -2.57 2.99 5.41
C GLN A 135 -3.33 3.96 6.32
N ALA A 136 -4.58 4.28 6.00
CA ALA A 136 -5.38 5.23 6.76
C ALA A 136 -5.66 4.71 8.19
N ALA A 137 -5.95 3.42 8.33
CA ALA A 137 -6.17 2.78 9.63
C ALA A 137 -4.90 2.81 10.50
N THR A 138 -3.75 2.47 9.93
CA THR A 138 -2.46 2.45 10.66
C THR A 138 -1.97 3.84 11.01
N ALA A 139 -2.16 4.82 10.11
CA ALA A 139 -1.89 6.22 10.39
C ALA A 139 -2.76 6.75 11.53
N THR A 140 -4.07 6.49 11.48
CA THR A 140 -5.01 6.92 12.53
C THR A 140 -4.67 6.27 13.87
N ALA A 141 -4.42 4.95 13.89
CA ALA A 141 -4.02 4.24 15.10
C ALA A 141 -2.69 4.79 15.65
N GLY A 142 -1.71 5.10 14.78
CA GLY A 142 -0.42 5.67 15.16
C GLY A 142 -0.51 7.07 15.77
N LEU A 143 -1.49 7.87 15.32
CA LEU A 143 -1.79 9.19 15.89
C LEU A 143 -2.48 9.10 17.25
N LEU A 144 -3.39 8.14 17.43
CA LEU A 144 -4.16 7.97 18.67
C LEU A 144 -3.35 7.32 19.80
N LEU A 145 -2.21 6.68 19.50
CA LEU A 145 -1.38 6.03 20.51
C LEU A 145 -0.62 7.05 21.37
N PRO A 146 -0.59 6.87 22.70
CA PRO A 146 0.15 7.73 23.60
C PRO A 146 1.66 7.62 23.40
N ARG A 147 2.40 8.71 23.67
CA ARG A 147 3.86 8.81 23.50
C ARG A 147 4.67 7.71 24.20
N ARG A 148 4.16 7.20 25.33
CA ARG A 148 4.78 6.08 26.07
C ARG A 148 4.93 4.82 25.22
N ARG A 149 4.17 4.68 24.13
CA ARG A 149 4.25 3.57 23.16
C ARG A 149 4.98 3.98 21.87
N ALA A 150 6.08 4.72 21.99
CA ALA A 150 6.87 5.19 20.85
C ALA A 150 7.22 4.08 19.85
N SER A 151 7.67 2.90 20.34
CA SER A 151 7.99 1.76 19.46
C SER A 151 6.78 1.32 18.61
N SER A 152 5.59 1.23 19.20
CA SER A 152 4.36 0.88 18.47
C SER A 152 3.98 1.94 17.44
N ARG A 153 4.18 3.22 17.74
CA ARG A 153 3.92 4.32 16.80
C ARG A 153 4.86 4.24 15.59
N TRP A 154 6.14 3.94 15.82
CA TRP A 154 7.12 3.73 14.76
C TRP A 154 6.73 2.58 13.84
N TRP A 155 6.34 1.43 14.41
CA TRP A 155 5.87 0.29 13.60
C TRP A 155 4.63 0.64 12.78
N LEU A 156 3.64 1.32 13.37
CA LEU A 156 2.44 1.74 12.63
C LEU A 156 2.75 2.76 11.54
N ALA A 157 3.65 3.70 11.78
CA ALA A 157 4.10 4.64 10.76
C ALA A 157 4.82 3.91 9.61
N LEU A 158 5.68 2.92 9.91
CA LEU A 158 6.32 2.09 8.89
C LEU A 158 5.29 1.29 8.08
N VAL A 159 4.29 0.69 8.73
CA VAL A 159 3.21 -0.01 8.02
C VAL A 159 2.45 0.97 7.13
N ALA A 160 2.10 2.16 7.63
CA ALA A 160 1.43 3.18 6.83
C ALA A 160 2.26 3.58 5.60
N VAL A 161 3.58 3.76 5.74
CA VAL A 161 4.50 4.06 4.63
C VAL A 161 4.49 2.95 3.59
N VAL A 162 4.63 1.69 4.02
CA VAL A 162 4.65 0.54 3.11
C VAL A 162 3.31 0.41 2.39
N SER A 163 2.21 0.54 3.12
CA SER A 163 0.87 0.51 2.53
C SER A 163 0.64 1.63 1.52
N ALA A 164 1.10 2.87 1.82
CA ALA A 164 1.05 3.98 0.87
C ALA A 164 1.86 3.69 -0.40
N ALA A 165 3.09 3.20 -0.25
CA ALA A 165 3.94 2.87 -1.39
C ALA A 165 3.30 1.80 -2.29
N VAL A 166 2.69 0.76 -1.70
CA VAL A 166 1.96 -0.26 -2.44
C VAL A 166 0.73 0.33 -3.13
N ALA A 167 -0.05 1.17 -2.44
CA ALA A 167 -1.21 1.85 -3.01
C ALA A 167 -0.81 2.68 -4.24
N HIS A 168 0.20 3.54 -4.11
CA HIS A 168 0.70 4.37 -5.22
C HIS A 168 1.23 3.55 -6.38
N TYR A 169 1.92 2.44 -6.11
CA TYR A 169 2.34 1.50 -7.15
C TYR A 169 1.14 0.93 -7.92
N MET A 170 0.13 0.41 -7.21
CA MET A 170 -1.06 -0.17 -7.83
C MET A 170 -1.84 0.88 -8.63
N HIS A 171 -2.00 2.09 -8.08
CA HIS A 171 -2.63 3.20 -8.78
C HIS A 171 -1.88 3.57 -10.05
N THR A 172 -0.56 3.74 -9.98
CA THR A 172 0.29 4.05 -11.14
C THR A 172 0.19 2.97 -12.21
N ARG A 173 0.21 1.69 -11.82
CA ARG A 173 0.03 0.58 -12.77
C ARG A 173 -1.34 0.61 -13.45
N SER A 174 -2.41 0.88 -12.70
CA SER A 174 -3.76 1.05 -13.24
C SER A 174 -3.84 2.21 -14.25
N VAL A 175 -3.22 3.36 -13.93
CA VAL A 175 -3.15 4.52 -14.84
C VAL A 175 -2.38 4.17 -16.12
N LEU A 176 -1.25 3.47 -16.02
CA LEU A 176 -0.47 3.04 -17.18
C LEU A 176 -1.24 2.08 -18.09
N VAL A 177 -2.00 1.14 -17.52
CA VAL A 177 -2.87 0.23 -18.31
C VAL A 177 -3.93 1.03 -19.07
N ASN A 178 -4.55 2.02 -18.43
CA ASN A 178 -5.53 2.90 -19.08
C ASN A 178 -4.91 3.76 -20.19
N ILE A 179 -3.75 4.37 -19.96
CA ILE A 179 -3.02 5.13 -20.99
C ILE A 179 -2.63 4.23 -22.17
N ALA A 180 -2.23 2.98 -21.90
CA ALA A 180 -1.90 2.04 -22.95
C ALA A 180 -3.14 1.59 -23.76
N ALA A 181 -4.32 1.57 -23.14
CA ALA A 181 -5.57 1.24 -23.81
C ALA A 181 -6.12 2.40 -24.66
N ASP A 182 -5.90 3.65 -24.24
CA ASP A 182 -6.32 4.84 -24.96
C ASP A 182 -5.30 5.99 -24.80
N PRO A 183 -4.24 6.01 -25.62
CA PRO A 183 -3.19 7.03 -25.54
C PRO A 183 -3.65 8.42 -26.00
N GLU A 184 -4.79 8.52 -26.69
CA GLU A 184 -5.33 9.80 -27.17
C GLU A 184 -6.04 10.59 -26.05
N ASN A 185 -6.38 9.93 -24.94
CA ASN A 185 -7.02 10.55 -23.78
C ASN A 185 -6.02 11.26 -22.86
N ILE A 186 -5.43 12.34 -23.37
CA ILE A 186 -4.46 13.18 -22.66
C ILE A 186 -5.05 13.77 -21.37
N PHE A 187 -6.34 14.12 -21.38
CA PHE A 187 -7.03 14.67 -20.22
C PHE A 187 -7.01 13.68 -19.05
N PHE A 188 -7.37 12.41 -19.28
CA PHE A 188 -7.30 11.38 -18.27
C PHE A 188 -5.87 11.20 -17.75
N ALA A 189 -4.88 11.14 -18.63
CA ALA A 189 -3.48 10.98 -18.23
C ALA A 189 -3.01 12.12 -17.30
N ILE A 190 -3.38 13.37 -17.61
CA ILE A 190 -3.03 14.54 -16.78
C ILE A 190 -3.77 14.49 -15.44
N VAL A 191 -5.07 14.22 -15.43
CA VAL A 191 -5.88 14.21 -14.20
C VAL A 191 -5.45 13.06 -13.28
N ALA A 192 -5.28 11.86 -13.83
CA ALA A 192 -4.88 10.69 -13.06
C ALA A 192 -3.42 10.81 -12.56
N GLY A 193 -2.49 11.23 -13.43
CA GLY A 193 -1.10 11.44 -13.05
C GLY A 193 -0.90 12.59 -12.06
N GLY A 194 -1.59 13.72 -12.29
CA GLY A 194 -1.57 14.87 -11.38
C GLY A 194 -2.19 14.55 -10.03
N GLY A 195 -3.31 13.83 -10.02
CA GLY A 195 -3.95 13.32 -8.81
C GLY A 195 -3.00 12.45 -8.00
N ALA A 196 -2.33 11.49 -8.64
CA ALA A 196 -1.35 10.63 -7.98
C ALA A 196 -0.26 11.43 -7.24
N PHE A 197 0.26 12.49 -7.87
CA PHE A 197 1.25 13.36 -7.22
C PHE A 197 0.71 14.04 -5.95
N VAL A 198 -0.52 14.56 -6.00
CA VAL A 198 -1.16 15.20 -4.84
C VAL A 198 -1.35 14.19 -3.71
N PHE A 199 -1.78 12.96 -4.00
CA PHE A 199 -1.92 11.92 -2.99
C PHE A 199 -0.58 11.53 -2.37
N VAL A 200 0.46 11.32 -3.19
CA VAL A 200 1.82 11.03 -2.69
C VAL A 200 2.29 12.15 -1.76
N ALA A 201 2.14 13.41 -2.16
CA ALA A 201 2.55 14.54 -1.35
C ALA A 201 1.82 14.56 0.01
N GLY A 202 0.49 14.42 0.00
CA GLY A 202 -0.30 14.43 1.23
C GLY A 202 0.01 13.24 2.16
N ASP A 203 0.29 12.07 1.59
CA ASP A 203 0.71 10.90 2.37
C ASP A 203 2.06 11.10 3.01
N LEU A 204 3.04 11.65 2.27
CA LEU A 204 4.33 12.03 2.85
C LEU A 204 4.17 13.03 3.99
N PHE A 205 3.31 14.04 3.84
CA PHE A 205 3.03 15.00 4.92
C PHE A 205 2.37 14.33 6.14
N SER A 206 1.44 13.40 5.92
CA SER A 206 0.80 12.63 6.99
C SER A 206 1.80 11.75 7.75
N ILE A 207 2.65 11.02 7.03
CA ILE A 207 3.73 10.19 7.59
C ILE A 207 4.73 11.06 8.36
N LEU A 208 5.15 12.18 7.77
CA LEU A 208 6.08 13.10 8.41
C LEU A 208 5.49 13.66 9.71
N SER A 209 4.19 13.92 9.73
CA SER A 209 3.46 14.36 10.92
C SER A 209 3.38 13.27 11.98
N LEU A 210 3.20 12.00 11.60
CA LEU A 210 3.27 10.85 12.51
C LEU A 210 4.64 10.69 13.15
N LEU A 211 5.71 10.94 12.38
CA LEU A 211 7.10 10.81 12.82
C LEU A 211 7.55 11.95 13.73
N ILE A 212 7.11 13.19 13.44
CA ILE A 212 7.55 14.39 14.16
C ILE A 212 6.55 14.78 15.28
N GLY A 213 5.25 14.63 15.03
CA GLY A 213 4.16 15.14 15.84
C GLY A 213 3.55 14.08 16.77
N GLY A 214 3.96 14.10 18.03
CA GLY A 214 3.09 13.70 19.13
C GLY A 214 2.94 14.90 20.05
N THR A 215 1.82 15.61 19.95
CA THR A 215 1.46 16.63 20.93
C THR A 215 1.23 15.97 22.29
N GLU A 216 1.75 16.58 23.34
CA GLU A 216 1.33 16.34 24.73
C GLU A 216 0.03 17.10 25.01
#